data_AF-A0A565B4B5-F1
#
_entry.id   AF-A0A565B4B5-F1
#
_cell.length_a   1.000
_cell.length_b   1.000
_cell.length_c   1.000
_cell.angle_alpha   90.00
_cell.angle_beta   90.00
_cell.angle_gamma   90.00
#
_symmetry.space_group_name_H-M   'P 1'
#
loop_
_entity.id
_entity.type
_entity.pdbx_description
1 polymer ?
#
loop_
_entity_poly.entity_id
_entity_poly.type
_entity_poly.pdbx_seq_one_letter_code
_entity_poly.pdbx_strand_id
1 'polypeptide(L)'
;MDHISIASLPGLYERTVTMNSLGKTLFNRMEVGWAIAPPHLTWGVRQAHSDLTFATSTPMQYAAVAALKAQESYFKELKRDYNAKKRDSCKGFDRSRV
;
A
#
# COMPACT_ATOMS: atom_id res chain seq x y z
N MET A 1 10.72 3.42 13.37
CA MET A 1 9.66 4.40 13.09
C MET A 1 8.45 3.61 12.64
N ASP A 2 7.35 3.75 13.38
CA ASP A 2 6.09 3.12 13.04
C ASP A 2 5.31 4.02 12.08
N HIS A 3 4.54 3.39 11.20
CA HIS A 3 3.72 4.11 10.24
C HIS A 3 2.50 4.69 10.95
N ILE A 4 2.33 6.01 10.92
CA ILE A 4 1.15 6.71 11.43
C ILE A 4 0.29 7.10 10.24
N SER A 5 -0.95 6.63 10.21
CA SER A 5 -1.91 7.04 9.19
C SER A 5 -2.25 8.52 9.37
N ILE A 6 -2.22 9.31 8.30
CA ILE A 6 -2.65 10.72 8.37
C ILE A 6 -4.10 10.82 8.85
N ALA A 7 -4.94 9.88 8.43
CA ALA A 7 -6.35 9.83 8.82
C ALA A 7 -6.57 9.53 10.32
N SER A 8 -5.56 9.02 11.06
CA SER A 8 -5.66 8.80 12.51
C SER A 8 -5.34 10.04 13.34
N LEU A 9 -4.91 11.14 12.72
CA LEU A 9 -4.65 12.39 13.43
C LEU A 9 -5.96 13.17 13.68
N PRO A 10 -6.07 13.90 14.82
CA PRO A 10 -7.30 14.61 15.18
C PRO A 10 -7.77 15.56 14.07
N GLY A 11 -9.03 15.39 13.63
CA GLY A 11 -9.66 16.23 12.60
C GLY A 11 -9.11 16.04 11.17
N LEU A 12 -8.20 15.09 10.92
CA LEU A 12 -7.67 14.84 9.58
C LEU A 12 -8.48 13.81 8.79
N TYR A 13 -9.24 12.94 9.46
CA TYR A 13 -10.06 11.92 8.80
C TYR A 13 -10.99 12.53 7.74
N GLU A 14 -11.69 13.61 8.08
CA GLU A 14 -12.66 14.28 7.19
C GLU A 14 -12.04 14.91 5.94
N ARG A 15 -10.71 15.00 5.83
CA ARG A 15 -10.03 15.63 4.69
C ARG A 15 -8.96 14.76 4.04
N THR A 16 -8.91 13.48 4.39
CA THR A 16 -7.86 12.56 3.94
C THR A 16 -8.45 11.39 3.14
N VAL A 17 -7.91 11.17 1.95
CA VAL A 17 -8.09 9.93 1.19
C VAL A 17 -6.88 9.04 1.44
N THR A 18 -7.06 7.93 2.16
CA THR A 18 -5.99 6.95 2.41
C THR A 18 -5.99 5.91 1.30
N MET A 19 -4.92 5.85 0.51
CA MET A 19 -4.78 4.87 -0.58
C MET A 19 -3.73 3.82 -0.23
N ASN A 20 -3.99 2.56 -0.61
CA ASN A 20 -3.04 1.47 -0.46
C ASN A 20 -3.03 0.58 -1.71
N SER A 21 -1.93 -0.14 -1.94
CA SER A 21 -1.71 -0.97 -3.11
C SER A 21 -1.01 -2.27 -2.74
N LEU A 22 -1.48 -3.38 -3.31
CA LEU A 22 -0.88 -4.70 -3.11
C LEU A 22 0.37 -4.94 -3.95
N GLY A 23 0.59 -4.16 -5.01
CA GLY A 23 1.74 -4.35 -5.91
C GLY A 23 3.11 -4.13 -5.25
N LYS A 24 3.16 -3.45 -4.10
CA LYS A 24 4.40 -3.25 -3.32
C LYS A 24 4.60 -4.28 -2.20
N THR A 25 3.51 -4.90 -1.74
CA THR A 25 3.52 -5.78 -0.55
C THR A 25 3.50 -7.26 -0.94
N LEU A 26 2.97 -7.55 -2.12
CA LEU A 26 2.81 -8.90 -2.65
C LEU A 26 3.49 -8.99 -4.02
N PHE A 27 3.62 -10.21 -4.54
CA PHE A 27 4.36 -10.50 -5.76
C PHE A 27 3.98 -9.54 -6.91
N ASN A 28 5.01 -9.09 -7.62
CA ASN A 28 5.17 -7.91 -8.49
C ASN A 28 4.16 -7.66 -9.64
N ARG A 29 3.08 -8.44 -9.79
CA ARG A 29 2.12 -8.28 -10.90
C ARG A 29 0.68 -8.02 -10.46
N MET A 30 0.49 -7.65 -9.20
CA MET A 30 -0.84 -7.37 -8.67
C MET A 30 -1.16 -5.87 -8.75
N GLU A 31 -1.77 -5.45 -9.85
CA GLU A 31 -2.25 -4.08 -10.08
C GLU A 31 -3.62 -3.85 -9.43
N VAL A 32 -3.68 -4.04 -8.11
CA VAL A 32 -4.89 -3.80 -7.32
C VAL A 32 -4.56 -3.00 -6.07
N GLY A 33 -5.48 -2.12 -5.71
CA GLY A 33 -5.40 -1.27 -4.53
C GLY A 33 -6.78 -0.85 -4.08
N TRP A 34 -6.84 -0.07 -3.01
CA TRP A 34 -8.07 0.48 -2.49
C TRP A 34 -7.84 1.87 -1.92
N ALA A 35 -8.93 2.62 -1.81
CA ALA A 35 -8.97 3.93 -1.19
C ALA A 35 -10.03 3.93 -0.07
N ILE A 36 -9.68 4.54 1.07
CA ILE A 36 -10.56 4.75 2.23
C ILE A 36 -10.67 6.26 2.45
N ALA A 37 -11.89 6.77 2.46
CA ALA A 37 -12.16 8.19 2.59
C ALA A 37 -13.56 8.42 3.23
N PRO A 38 -13.81 9.61 3.81
CA PRO A 38 -15.15 9.99 4.26
C PRO A 38 -16.12 10.11 3.06
N PRO A 39 -17.45 9.94 3.28
CA PRO A 39 -18.43 9.83 2.20
C PRO A 39 -18.39 10.97 1.19
N HIS A 40 -18.16 12.20 1.66
CA HIS A 40 -18.13 13.40 0.82
C HIS A 40 -16.91 13.44 -0.12
N LEU A 41 -15.80 12.79 0.23
CA LEU A 41 -14.62 12.64 -0.64
C LEU A 41 -14.69 11.39 -1.51
N THR A 42 -15.25 10.29 -1.00
CA THR A 42 -15.36 9.03 -1.75
C THR A 42 -16.18 9.18 -3.03
N TRP A 43 -17.15 10.09 -3.04
CA TRP A 43 -17.97 10.35 -4.24
C TRP A 43 -17.12 10.70 -5.47
N GLY A 44 -16.20 11.67 -5.34
CA GLY A 44 -15.32 12.06 -6.45
C GLY A 44 -14.38 10.94 -6.89
N VAL A 45 -13.85 10.17 -5.93
CA VAL A 45 -13.00 9.00 -6.21
C VAL A 45 -13.74 7.94 -7.02
N ARG A 46 -15.02 7.68 -6.69
CA ARG A 46 -15.85 6.70 -7.41
C ARG A 46 -16.24 7.18 -8.81
N GLN A 47 -16.51 8.47 -8.98
CA GLN A 47 -16.76 9.05 -10.30
C GLN A 47 -15.53 8.89 -11.20
N ALA A 48 -14.36 9.34 -10.73
CA ALA A 48 -13.10 9.18 -11.47
C ALA A 48 -12.78 7.71 -11.79
N HIS A 49 -13.00 6.78 -10.86
CA HIS A 49 -12.81 5.34 -11.11
C HIS A 49 -13.74 4.82 -12.21
N SER A 50 -15.01 5.26 -12.19
CA SER A 50 -16.02 4.83 -13.18
C SER A 50 -15.63 5.25 -14.60
N ASP A 51 -15.04 6.45 -14.74
CA ASP A 51 -14.62 7.00 -16.03
C ASP A 51 -13.29 6.42 -16.54
N LEU A 52 -12.34 6.14 -15.64
CA LEU A 52 -11.00 5.68 -16.02
C LEU A 52 -10.90 4.18 -16.25
N THR A 53 -11.46 3.38 -15.36
CA THR A 53 -11.27 1.92 -15.35
C THR A 53 -12.58 1.15 -15.29
N PHE A 54 -13.66 1.81 -14.88
CA PHE A 54 -15.00 1.26 -14.63
C PHE A 54 -15.04 0.18 -13.54
N ALA A 55 -14.30 -0.91 -13.71
CA ALA A 55 -14.22 -2.02 -12.78
C ALA A 55 -12.81 -2.62 -12.72
N THR A 56 -12.41 -3.07 -11.53
CA THR A 56 -11.18 -3.81 -11.31
C THR A 56 -11.37 -5.28 -11.64
N SER A 57 -10.33 -5.92 -12.20
CA SER A 57 -10.33 -7.36 -12.52
C SER A 57 -10.78 -8.24 -11.34
N THR A 58 -11.88 -8.97 -11.52
CA THR A 58 -12.47 -9.87 -10.52
C THR A 58 -11.47 -10.90 -9.94
N PRO A 59 -10.67 -11.63 -10.73
CA PRO A 59 -9.67 -12.54 -10.16
C PRO A 59 -8.62 -11.82 -9.30
N MET A 60 -8.26 -10.57 -9.65
CA MET A 60 -7.35 -9.77 -8.83
C MET A 60 -7.99 -9.34 -7.50
N GLN A 61 -9.31 -9.11 -7.48
CA GLN A 61 -10.02 -8.84 -6.23
C GLN A 61 -10.01 -10.07 -5.30
N TYR A 62 -10.20 -11.27 -5.83
CA TYR A 62 -10.09 -12.50 -5.03
C TYR A 62 -8.66 -12.75 -4.53
N ALA A 63 -7.66 -12.55 -5.39
CA ALA A 63 -6.26 -12.64 -5.00
C ALA A 63 -5.92 -11.62 -3.90
N ALA A 64 -6.45 -10.40 -4.00
CA ALA A 64 -6.29 -9.38 -2.97
C ALA A 64 -6.86 -9.81 -1.62
N VAL A 65 -8.07 -10.40 -1.60
CA VAL A 65 -8.68 -10.93 -0.37
C VAL A 65 -7.83 -12.06 0.22
N ALA A 66 -7.39 -13.01 -0.60
CA ALA A 66 -6.54 -14.11 -0.16
C ALA A 66 -5.24 -13.60 0.46
N ALA A 67 -4.63 -12.59 -0.16
CA ALA A 67 -3.36 -12.07 0.27
C ALA A 67 -3.45 -11.15 1.50
N LEU A 68 -4.55 -10.42 1.67
CA LEU A 68 -4.84 -9.70 2.93
C LEU A 68 -5.07 -10.64 4.11
N LYS A 69 -5.45 -11.90 3.84
CA LYS A 69 -5.59 -12.97 4.84
C LYS A 69 -4.33 -13.81 5.00
N ALA A 70 -3.22 -13.44 4.35
CA ALA A 70 -1.95 -14.14 4.50
C ALA A 70 -1.45 -14.09 5.95
N GLN A 71 -0.63 -15.07 6.32
CA GLN A 71 -0.08 -15.17 7.67
C GLN A 71 0.80 -13.96 8.00
N GLU A 72 0.77 -13.50 9.25
CA GLU A 72 1.56 -12.35 9.71
C GLU A 72 3.08 -12.56 9.53
N SER A 73 3.52 -13.83 9.59
CA SER A 73 4.92 -14.25 9.34
C SER A 73 5.45 -13.74 8.00
N TYR A 74 4.65 -13.82 6.94
CA TYR A 74 5.01 -13.33 5.61
C TYR A 74 5.40 -11.85 5.62
N PHE A 75 4.59 -11.00 6.27
CA PHE A 75 4.86 -9.57 6.34
C PHE A 75 6.07 -9.24 7.23
N LYS A 76 6.29 -10.02 8.30
CA LYS A 76 7.47 -9.89 9.17
C LYS A 76 8.77 -10.22 8.42
N GLU A 77 8.77 -11.31 7.66
CA GLU A 77 9.90 -11.72 6.82
C GLU A 77 10.16 -10.70 5.71
N LEU A 78 9.11 -10.25 5.01
CA LEU A 78 9.23 -9.22 3.99
C LEU A 78 9.88 -7.94 4.53
N LYS A 79 9.44 -7.47 5.71
CA LYS A 79 10.02 -6.29 6.37
C LYS A 79 11.48 -6.52 6.75
N ARG A 80 11.84 -7.72 7.22
CA ARG A 80 13.23 -8.08 7.58
C ARG A 80 14.13 -8.00 6.35
N ASP A 81 13.71 -8.59 5.25
CA ASP A 81 14.50 -8.68 4.02
C ASP A 81 14.72 -7.30 3.38
N TYR A 82 13.69 -6.45 3.34
CA TYR A 82 13.84 -5.07 2.86
C TYR A 82 14.79 -4.24 3.73
N ASN A 83 14.74 -4.41 5.06
CA ASN A 83 15.65 -3.72 5.96
C ASN A 83 17.11 -4.19 5.80
N ALA A 84 17.33 -5.50 5.57
CA ALA A 84 18.65 -6.05 5.29
C ALA A 84 19.24 -5.45 4.01
N LYS A 85 18.47 -5.48 2.91
CA LYS A 85 18.88 -4.89 1.62
C LYS A 85 19.19 -3.39 1.73
N LYS A 86 18.36 -2.63 2.46
CA LYS A 86 18.59 -1.20 2.71
C LYS A 86 19.90 -0.97 3.46
N ARG A 87 20.17 -1.74 4.52
CA ARG A 87 21.41 -1.65 5.29
C ARG A 87 22.64 -1.93 4.43
N ASP A 88 22.59 -2.98 3.63
CA ASP A 88 23.73 -3.36 2.79
C ASP A 88 23.97 -2.33 1.67
N SER A 89 22.90 -1.77 1.10
CA SER A 89 22.98 -0.67 0.14
C SER A 89 23.59 0.59 0.74
N CYS A 90 23.16 0.99 1.95
CA CYS A 90 23.73 2.15 2.65
C CYS A 90 25.22 1.95 2.96
N LYS A 91 25.63 0.75 3.38
CA LYS A 91 27.05 0.43 3.59
C LYS A 91 27.87 0.49 2.31
N GLY A 92 27.30 0.02 1.20
CA GLY A 92 27.94 0.12 -0.12
C GLY A 92 28.14 1.57 -0.55
N PHE A 93 27.12 2.41 -0.36
CA PHE A 93 27.20 3.84 -0.65
C PHE A 93 28.24 4.56 0.22
N ASP A 94 28.32 4.25 1.51
CA ASP A 94 29.28 4.85 2.44
C ASP A 94 30.74 4.48 2.08
N ARG A 95 30.96 3.23 1.64
CA ARG A 95 32.29 2.77 1.15
C ARG A 95 32.71 3.39 -0.18
N SER A 96 31.77 3.85 -1.00
CA SER A 96 32.05 4.51 -2.29
C SER A 96 32.33 6.01 -2.17
N ARG A 97 32.23 6.56 -0.96
CA ARG A 97 32.48 7.99 -0.66
C ARG A 97 33.89 8.26 -0.14
N VAL A 98 34.77 7.26 -0.22
CA VAL A 98 36.21 7.33 0.10
C VAL A 98 37.02 7.34 -1.19
#